data_AF-A0A7S0BFE8-F1
#
_entry.id   AF-A0A7S0BFE8-F1
#
_cell.length_a   1.000
_cell.length_b   1.000
_cell.length_c   1.000
_cell.angle_alpha   90.00
_cell.angle_beta   90.00
_cell.angle_gamma   90.00
#
_symmetry.space_group_name_H-M   'P 1'
#
loop_
_entity.id
_entity.type
_entity.pdbx_description
1 polymer ?
#
loop_
_entity_poly.entity_id
_entity_poly.type
_entity_poly.pdbx_seq_one_letter_code
_entity_poly.pdbx_strand_id
1 'polypeptide(L)'
;NLFKFLRICVPGIRSKEFRYLIAVAGLLLLRSYLDIWISDNGGEIVKAIVGRDKKMFIIRALRDLGLMMFPISAVNNLLKYTLSRLKVMMRKQLSLHFHEKYLDPRVNTFYKVSNLDSRIRNIDQLMTTDVERFCTSSADLYSNLSKPLLDIVLFTHRLSKSLGLGGPSAMIVYFSACSLILRAIQPPFGALTAEEQRLEGEYRLHHSRLITHSEEIAFYGGSKREKLYINMAFDRLMNLMHKIFHLRF
;
A
#
# COMPACT_ATOMS: atom_id res chain seq x y z
N ASN A 1 5.20 -8.32 -16.34
CA ASN A 1 5.01 -6.90 -16.76
C ASN A 1 5.44 -5.89 -15.69
N LEU A 2 5.11 -6.05 -14.40
CA LEU A 2 5.49 -5.09 -13.33
C LEU A 2 7.01 -4.86 -13.18
N PHE A 3 7.82 -5.92 -13.28
CA PHE A 3 9.28 -5.84 -13.17
C PHE A 3 9.94 -4.92 -14.22
N LYS A 4 9.33 -4.75 -15.40
CA LYS A 4 9.85 -3.83 -16.42
C LYS A 4 9.69 -2.37 -15.96
N PHE A 5 8.56 -2.02 -15.34
CA PHE A 5 8.35 -0.68 -14.77
C PHE A 5 9.27 -0.40 -13.59
N LEU A 6 9.46 -1.37 -12.70
CA LEU A 6 10.42 -1.25 -11.59
C LEU A 6 11.86 -1.04 -12.08
N ARG A 7 12.27 -1.72 -13.15
CA ARG A 7 13.59 -1.54 -13.78
C ARG A 7 13.75 -0.17 -14.45
N ILE A 8 12.67 0.46 -14.87
CA ILE A 8 12.69 1.84 -15.40
C ILE A 8 12.77 2.85 -14.23
N CYS A 9 12.01 2.63 -13.16
CA CYS A 9 12.04 3.49 -11.97
C CYS A 9 13.40 3.44 -11.24
N VAL A 10 14.10 2.30 -11.28
CA VAL A 10 15.44 2.12 -10.72
C VAL A 10 16.37 1.60 -11.83
N PRO A 11 16.94 2.50 -12.64
CA PRO A 11 17.64 2.13 -13.88
C PRO A 11 18.94 1.34 -13.65
N GLY A 12 19.54 1.41 -12.46
CA GLY A 12 20.70 0.58 -12.13
C GLY A 12 21.28 0.78 -10.73
N ILE A 13 22.22 -0.10 -10.36
CA ILE A 13 22.88 -0.17 -9.04
C ILE A 13 23.68 1.11 -8.71
N ARG A 14 24.08 1.88 -9.72
CA ARG A 14 24.81 3.16 -9.56
C ARG A 14 23.91 4.40 -9.58
N SER A 15 22.60 4.22 -9.69
CA SER A 15 21.66 5.33 -9.82
C SER A 15 21.38 5.99 -8.46
N LYS A 16 20.93 7.25 -8.47
CA LYS A 16 20.61 7.98 -7.23
C LYS A 16 19.45 7.31 -6.50
N GLU A 17 18.51 6.74 -7.24
CA GLU A 17 17.33 6.02 -6.78
C GLU A 17 17.71 4.74 -6.04
N PHE A 18 18.67 3.97 -6.55
CA PHE A 18 19.16 2.78 -5.87
C PHE A 18 19.83 3.10 -4.53
N ARG A 19 20.54 4.23 -4.43
CA ARG A 19 21.09 4.70 -3.14
C ARG A 19 19.99 5.03 -2.13
N TYR A 20 18.90 5.66 -2.56
CA TYR A 20 17.75 5.90 -1.68
C TYR A 20 17.08 4.60 -1.26
N LEU A 21 17.00 3.60 -2.15
CA LEU A 21 16.45 2.27 -1.84
C LEU A 21 17.31 1.55 -0.79
N ILE A 22 18.64 1.56 -0.94
CA ILE A 22 19.57 1.03 0.08
C ILE A 22 19.44 1.84 1.38
N ALA A 23 19.36 3.17 1.30
CA ALA A 23 19.20 4.01 2.48
C ALA A 23 17.92 3.67 3.26
N VAL A 24 16.80 3.43 2.57
CA VAL A 24 15.56 2.93 3.20
C VAL A 24 15.80 1.57 3.85
N ALA A 25 16.46 0.63 3.16
CA ALA A 25 16.78 -0.69 3.74
C ALA A 25 17.64 -0.58 5.01
N GLY A 26 18.69 0.25 4.98
CA GLY A 26 19.56 0.49 6.12
C GLY A 26 18.84 1.19 7.28
N LEU A 27 17.97 2.16 6.98
CA LEU A 27 17.15 2.83 7.99
C LEU A 27 16.12 1.89 8.61
N LEU A 28 15.57 0.94 7.85
CA LEU A 28 14.69 -0.11 8.38
C LEU A 28 15.44 -1.02 9.34
N LEU A 29 16.66 -1.46 8.98
CA LEU A 29 17.50 -2.26 9.88
C LEU A 29 17.86 -1.50 11.17
N LEU A 30 18.25 -0.23 11.04
CA LEU A 30 18.54 0.63 12.19
C LEU A 30 17.28 0.83 13.05
N ARG A 31 16.11 0.98 12.42
CA ARG A 31 14.84 1.10 13.12
C ARG A 31 14.52 -0.16 13.92
N SER A 32 14.56 -1.34 13.29
CA SER A 32 14.30 -2.60 13.99
C SER A 32 15.33 -2.86 15.10
N TYR A 33 16.59 -2.47 14.92
CA TYR A 33 17.60 -2.50 15.99
C TYR A 33 17.21 -1.62 17.18
N LEU A 34 16.75 -0.38 16.94
CA LEU A 34 16.29 0.51 18.01
C LEU A 34 15.04 -0.03 18.71
N ASP A 35 14.12 -0.65 17.97
CA ASP A 35 12.92 -1.26 18.54
C ASP A 35 13.30 -2.46 19.45
N ILE A 36 14.29 -3.28 19.07
CA ILE A 36 14.85 -4.35 19.93
C ILE A 36 15.54 -3.77 21.16
N TRP A 37 16.34 -2.72 21.00
CA TRP A 37 17.03 -2.07 22.09
C TRP A 37 16.06 -1.51 23.14
N ILE A 38 14.96 -0.90 22.70
CA ILE A 38 13.86 -0.51 23.60
C ILE A 38 13.23 -1.71 24.28
N SER A 39 13.01 -2.82 23.56
CA SER A 39 12.38 -4.01 24.13
C SER A 39 13.23 -4.62 25.25
N ASP A 40 14.54 -4.71 25.04
CA ASP A 40 15.50 -5.22 26.03
C ASP A 40 15.51 -4.31 27.28
N ASN A 41 15.53 -2.99 27.08
CA ASN A 41 15.46 -2.00 28.16
C ASN A 41 14.11 -1.98 28.91
N GLY A 42 13.01 -2.10 28.18
CA GLY A 42 11.66 -2.16 28.75
C GLY A 42 11.49 -3.37 29.66
N GLY A 43 12.06 -4.53 29.29
CA GLY A 43 12.08 -5.72 30.16
C GLY A 43 12.80 -5.47 31.49
N GLU A 44 13.88 -4.69 31.47
CA GLU A 44 14.62 -4.29 32.65
C GLU A 44 13.87 -3.29 33.54
N ILE A 45 13.00 -2.45 32.97
CA ILE A 45 12.09 -1.60 33.73
C ILE A 45 11.01 -2.46 34.41
N VAL A 46 10.41 -3.42 33.68
CA VAL A 46 9.40 -4.33 34.25
C VAL A 46 9.97 -5.12 35.42
N LYS A 47 11.21 -5.62 35.32
CA LYS A 47 11.89 -6.29 36.45
C LYS A 47 12.04 -5.37 37.66
N ALA A 48 12.38 -4.10 37.47
CA ALA A 48 12.49 -3.12 38.56
C ALA A 48 11.13 -2.83 39.23
N ILE A 49 10.04 -2.83 38.45
CA ILE A 49 8.67 -2.70 38.98
C ILE A 49 8.30 -3.93 39.84
N VAL A 50 8.55 -5.14 39.33
CA VAL A 50 8.29 -6.39 40.07
C VAL A 50 9.13 -6.45 41.35
N GLY A 51 10.37 -5.96 41.31
CA GLY A 51 11.25 -5.82 42.48
C GLY A 51 10.87 -4.71 43.46
N ARG A 52 9.78 -3.95 43.21
CA ARG A 52 9.30 -2.80 44.01
C ARG A 52 10.34 -1.67 44.20
N ASP A 53 11.32 -1.58 43.32
CA ASP A 53 12.49 -0.71 43.51
C ASP A 53 12.29 0.66 42.84
N LYS A 54 11.58 1.56 43.56
CA LYS A 54 11.08 2.84 43.02
C LYS A 54 12.18 3.77 42.48
N LYS A 55 13.36 3.80 43.11
CA LYS A 55 14.48 4.66 42.67
C LYS A 55 15.06 4.18 41.34
N MET A 56 15.26 2.87 41.19
CA MET A 56 15.74 2.26 39.95
C MET A 56 14.73 2.39 38.81
N PHE A 57 13.43 2.29 39.11
CA PHE A 57 12.38 2.56 38.14
C PHE A 57 12.45 3.98 37.59
N ILE A 58 12.50 5.01 38.44
CA ILE A 58 12.51 6.42 38.00
C ILE A 58 13.77 6.74 37.18
N ILE A 59 14.95 6.30 37.62
CA ILE A 59 16.20 6.55 36.88
C ILE A 59 16.17 5.87 35.50
N ARG A 60 15.72 4.61 35.43
CA ARG A 60 15.61 3.87 34.15
C ARG A 60 14.55 4.48 33.24
N ALA A 61 13.40 4.88 33.78
CA ALA A 61 12.33 5.52 33.02
C ALA A 61 12.76 6.89 32.46
N LEU A 62 13.43 7.73 33.26
CA LEU A 62 13.95 9.02 32.78
C LEU A 62 15.05 8.86 31.73
N ARG A 63 15.91 7.84 31.86
CA ARG A 63 16.89 7.49 30.82
C ARG A 63 16.20 7.10 29.52
N ASP A 64 15.17 6.27 29.58
CA ASP A 64 14.45 5.81 28.39
C ASP A 64 13.68 6.97 27.72
N LEU A 65 13.05 7.84 28.51
CA LEU A 65 12.35 9.03 28.01
C LEU A 65 13.31 10.06 27.40
N GLY A 66 14.39 10.42 28.09
CA GLY A 66 15.29 11.48 27.67
C GLY A 66 16.28 11.09 26.58
N LEU A 67 16.84 9.88 26.67
CA LEU A 67 17.96 9.45 25.83
C LEU A 67 17.52 8.56 24.65
N MET A 68 16.47 7.75 24.82
CA MET A 68 16.06 6.78 23.79
C MET A 68 15.02 7.32 22.83
N MET A 69 14.14 8.22 23.25
CA MET A 69 13.09 8.75 22.38
C MET A 69 13.64 9.62 21.24
N PHE A 70 14.76 10.31 21.46
CA PHE A 70 15.41 11.15 20.47
C PHE A 70 15.91 10.38 19.23
N PRO A 71 16.78 9.35 19.35
CA PRO A 71 17.26 8.60 18.19
C PRO A 71 16.12 7.88 17.45
N ILE A 72 15.12 7.39 18.19
CA ILE A 72 13.96 6.73 17.61
C ILE A 72 13.13 7.69 16.75
N SER A 73 12.88 8.89 17.25
CA SER A 73 12.18 9.94 16.51
C SER A 73 12.99 10.39 15.30
N ALA A 74 14.31 10.56 15.45
CA ALA A 74 15.21 10.92 14.36
C ALA A 74 15.20 9.88 13.23
N VAL A 75 15.36 8.59 13.56
CA VAL A 75 15.33 7.50 12.57
C VAL A 75 13.95 7.39 11.92
N ASN A 76 12.86 7.55 12.67
CA ASN A 76 11.51 7.51 12.12
C ASN A 76 11.27 8.63 11.09
N ASN A 77 11.66 9.86 11.45
CA ASN A 77 11.52 11.01 10.56
C ASN A 77 12.44 10.91 9.34
N LEU A 78 13.66 10.41 9.53
CA LEU A 78 14.60 10.18 8.44
C LEU A 78 14.10 9.08 7.48
N LEU A 79 13.53 8.00 8.01
CA LEU A 79 12.90 6.95 7.20
C LEU A 79 11.74 7.52 6.37
N LYS A 80 10.84 8.29 6.99
CA LYS A 80 9.74 8.98 6.29
C LYS A 80 10.24 9.92 5.20
N TYR A 81 11.28 10.70 5.49
CA TYR A 81 11.89 11.62 4.55
C TYR A 81 12.50 10.88 3.35
N THR A 82 13.34 9.87 3.61
CA THR A 82 14.02 9.08 2.57
C THR A 82 13.01 8.33 1.70
N LEU A 83 11.96 7.76 2.30
CA LEU A 83 10.88 7.09 1.57
C LEU A 83 10.10 8.08 0.68
N SER A 84 9.78 9.25 1.20
CA SER A 84 9.10 10.30 0.43
C SER A 84 9.96 10.81 -0.73
N ARG A 85 11.26 10.97 -0.51
CA ARG A 85 12.22 11.31 -1.57
C ARG A 85 12.29 10.22 -2.64
N LEU A 86 12.31 8.94 -2.24
CA LEU A 86 12.30 7.82 -3.19
C LEU A 86 11.06 7.87 -4.10
N LYS A 87 9.87 8.11 -3.55
CA LYS A 87 8.61 8.25 -4.33
C LYS A 87 8.72 9.32 -5.41
N VAL A 88 9.21 10.52 -5.04
CA VAL A 88 9.36 11.64 -5.97
C VAL A 88 10.37 11.32 -7.07
N MET A 89 11.49 10.67 -6.72
CA MET A 89 12.50 10.30 -7.72
C MET A 89 11.99 9.22 -8.69
N MET A 90 11.29 8.20 -8.20
CA MET A 90 10.66 7.18 -9.04
C MET A 90 9.65 7.81 -10.00
N ARG A 91 8.80 8.72 -9.50
CA ARG A 91 7.85 9.48 -10.34
C ARG A 91 8.59 10.27 -11.42
N LYS A 92 9.64 11.01 -11.05
CA LYS A 92 10.43 11.80 -12.00
C LYS A 92 10.97 10.92 -13.13
N GLN A 93 11.61 9.79 -12.81
CA GLN A 93 12.19 8.91 -13.82
C GLN A 93 11.13 8.30 -14.74
N LEU A 94 10.04 7.81 -14.17
CA LEU A 94 8.98 7.18 -14.95
C LEU A 94 8.25 8.19 -15.85
N SER A 95 7.96 9.39 -15.35
CA SER A 95 7.36 10.46 -16.15
C SER A 95 8.29 10.92 -17.27
N LEU A 96 9.59 11.11 -17.03
CA LEU A 96 10.54 11.48 -18.08
C LEU A 96 10.64 10.38 -19.16
N HIS A 97 10.69 9.11 -18.76
CA HIS A 97 10.70 8.00 -19.71
C HIS A 97 9.42 7.95 -20.56
N PHE A 98 8.27 8.25 -19.97
CA PHE A 98 7.02 8.34 -20.71
C PHE A 98 6.98 9.56 -21.63
N HIS A 99 7.49 10.72 -21.22
CA HIS A 99 7.59 11.88 -22.09
C HIS A 99 8.47 11.60 -23.32
N GLU A 100 9.62 10.95 -23.15
CA GLU A 100 10.51 10.57 -24.26
C GLU A 100 9.81 9.67 -25.28
N LYS A 101 9.01 8.69 -24.83
CA LYS A 101 8.26 7.79 -25.73
C LYS A 101 7.01 8.41 -26.34
N TYR A 102 6.33 9.25 -25.57
CA TYR A 102 5.09 9.89 -25.99
C TYR A 102 5.36 10.98 -27.04
N LEU A 103 6.44 11.72 -26.88
CA LEU A 103 6.88 12.81 -27.76
C LEU A 103 7.97 12.39 -28.75
N ASP A 104 8.13 11.08 -29.02
CA ASP A 104 9.11 10.60 -30.00
C ASP A 104 8.78 11.15 -31.40
N PRO A 105 9.66 11.99 -32.00
CA PRO A 105 9.42 12.63 -33.28
C PRO A 105 9.23 11.65 -34.45
N ARG A 106 9.75 10.42 -34.33
CA ARG A 106 9.71 9.44 -35.41
C ARG A 106 8.38 8.71 -35.50
N VAL A 107 7.73 8.51 -34.35
CA VAL A 107 6.53 7.67 -34.24
C VAL A 107 5.27 8.52 -34.13
N ASN A 108 5.38 9.78 -33.66
CA ASN A 108 4.26 10.67 -33.35
C ASN A 108 3.21 9.97 -32.48
N THR A 109 3.68 9.31 -31.41
CA THR A 109 2.87 8.50 -30.51
C THR A 109 1.72 9.29 -29.90
N PHE A 110 1.93 10.56 -29.56
CA PHE A 110 0.88 11.44 -29.05
C PHE A 110 -0.33 11.53 -29.99
N TYR A 111 -0.11 11.66 -31.29
CA TYR A 111 -1.19 11.75 -32.27
C TYR A 111 -1.88 10.40 -32.45
N LYS A 112 -1.11 9.31 -32.52
CA LYS A 112 -1.65 7.96 -32.68
C LYS A 112 -2.51 7.54 -31.50
N VAL A 113 -2.04 7.78 -30.28
CA VAL A 113 -2.76 7.39 -29.06
C VAL A 113 -3.96 8.30 -28.81
N SER A 114 -3.89 9.59 -29.15
CA SER A 114 -5.02 10.51 -28.98
C SER A 114 -6.14 10.29 -30.00
N ASN A 115 -5.79 10.03 -31.28
CA ASN A 115 -6.76 10.13 -32.37
C ASN A 115 -7.01 8.83 -33.13
N LEU A 116 -6.09 7.85 -33.06
CA LEU A 116 -6.17 6.61 -33.85
C LEU A 116 -6.43 5.35 -33.01
N ASP A 117 -6.13 5.38 -31.72
CA ASP A 117 -6.26 4.21 -30.83
C ASP A 117 -7.28 4.46 -29.71
N SER A 118 -8.52 4.04 -29.94
CA SER A 118 -9.62 4.17 -28.96
C SER A 118 -9.53 3.22 -27.76
N ARG A 119 -8.52 2.32 -27.73
CA ARG A 119 -8.30 1.40 -26.61
C ARG A 119 -7.69 2.09 -25.39
N ILE A 120 -6.92 3.16 -25.60
CA ILE A 120 -6.26 3.91 -24.53
C ILE A 120 -7.05 5.19 -24.30
N ARG A 121 -7.92 5.17 -23.29
CA ARG A 121 -8.72 6.33 -22.89
C ARG A 121 -8.01 7.12 -21.79
N ASN A 122 -8.19 8.44 -21.77
CA ASN A 122 -7.68 9.35 -20.74
C ASN A 122 -6.15 9.28 -20.58
N ILE A 123 -5.42 9.44 -21.68
CA ILE A 123 -3.94 9.38 -21.69
C ILE A 123 -3.31 10.45 -20.78
N ASP A 124 -3.96 11.61 -20.64
CA ASP A 124 -3.60 12.69 -19.74
C ASP A 124 -3.61 12.22 -18.27
N GLN A 125 -4.66 11.53 -17.85
CA GLN A 125 -4.74 10.94 -16.51
C GLN A 125 -3.69 9.84 -16.32
N LEU A 126 -3.52 9.00 -17.35
CA LEU A 126 -2.56 7.88 -17.30
C LEU A 126 -1.12 8.36 -17.17
N MET A 127 -0.76 9.46 -17.84
CA MET A 127 0.58 10.07 -17.82
C MET A 127 0.86 10.90 -16.56
N THR A 128 -0.18 11.29 -15.82
CA THR A 128 -0.08 12.17 -14.66
C THR A 128 -0.40 11.43 -13.36
N THR A 129 -1.68 11.33 -13.01
CA THR A 129 -2.16 10.81 -11.72
C THR A 129 -1.86 9.33 -11.55
N ASP A 130 -1.99 8.53 -12.61
CA ASP A 130 -1.80 7.08 -12.48
C ASP A 130 -0.31 6.73 -12.30
N VAL A 131 0.60 7.44 -12.97
CA VAL A 131 2.06 7.33 -12.72
C VAL A 131 2.40 7.66 -11.28
N GLU A 132 1.84 8.74 -10.76
CA GLU A 132 2.05 9.17 -9.38
C GLU A 132 1.56 8.12 -8.38
N ARG A 133 0.33 7.62 -8.57
CA ARG A 133 -0.25 6.57 -7.73
C ARG A 133 0.59 5.31 -7.79
N PHE A 134 0.98 4.87 -8.98
CA PHE A 134 1.82 3.69 -9.15
C PHE A 134 3.16 3.81 -8.41
N CYS A 135 3.87 4.94 -8.55
CA CYS A 135 5.16 5.15 -7.89
C CYS A 135 5.01 5.20 -6.36
N THR A 136 3.99 5.89 -5.87
CA THR A 136 3.69 6.01 -4.44
C THR A 136 3.36 4.65 -3.84
N SER A 137 2.39 3.94 -4.42
CA SER A 137 1.98 2.62 -3.97
C SER A 137 3.12 1.60 -4.04
N SER A 138 3.97 1.66 -5.06
CA SER A 138 5.13 0.75 -5.18
C SER A 138 6.15 0.96 -4.07
N ALA A 139 6.50 2.22 -3.76
CA ALA A 139 7.44 2.54 -2.68
C ALA A 139 6.84 2.22 -1.30
N ASP A 140 5.56 2.52 -1.09
CA ASP A 140 4.87 2.18 0.16
C ASP A 140 4.77 0.66 0.36
N LEU A 141 4.47 -0.08 -0.69
CA LEU A 141 4.44 -1.54 -0.67
C LEU A 141 5.81 -2.11 -0.26
N TYR A 142 6.91 -1.57 -0.80
CA TYR A 142 8.26 -1.97 -0.42
C TYR A 142 8.51 -1.77 1.08
N SER A 143 8.21 -0.58 1.62
CA SER A 143 8.42 -0.29 3.05
C SER A 143 7.50 -1.13 3.95
N ASN A 144 6.23 -1.27 3.57
CA ASN A 144 5.21 -1.95 4.37
C ASN A 144 5.36 -3.48 4.37
N LEU A 145 6.00 -4.06 3.36
CA LEU A 145 6.37 -5.48 3.35
C LEU A 145 7.72 -5.72 4.04
N SER A 146 8.71 -4.88 3.77
CA SER A 146 10.07 -5.11 4.26
C SER A 146 10.14 -5.02 5.78
N LYS A 147 9.41 -4.08 6.40
CA LYS A 147 9.44 -3.90 7.84
C LYS A 147 8.94 -5.14 8.61
N PRO A 148 7.71 -5.64 8.40
CA PRO A 148 7.24 -6.84 9.10
C PRO A 148 8.11 -8.07 8.85
N LEU A 149 8.64 -8.25 7.63
CA LEU A 149 9.53 -9.36 7.33
C LEU A 149 10.83 -9.30 8.15
N LEU A 150 11.45 -8.12 8.23
CA LEU A 150 12.64 -7.91 9.06
C LEU A 150 12.33 -8.13 10.54
N ASP A 151 11.22 -7.59 11.03
CA ASP A 151 10.81 -7.74 12.42
C ASP A 151 10.56 -9.23 12.77
N ILE A 152 9.88 -9.99 11.91
CA ILE A 152 9.67 -11.44 12.10
C ILE A 152 11.00 -12.18 12.18
N VAL A 153 11.93 -11.93 11.25
CA VAL A 153 13.24 -12.61 11.24
C VAL A 153 14.04 -12.30 12.51
N LEU A 154 14.11 -11.02 12.88
CA LEU A 154 14.89 -10.57 14.04
C LEU A 154 14.29 -11.08 15.36
N PHE A 155 12.97 -10.97 15.54
CA PHE A 155 12.31 -11.46 16.75
C PHE A 155 12.36 -12.99 16.84
N THR A 156 12.18 -13.71 15.74
CA THR A 156 12.33 -15.17 15.73
C THR A 156 13.74 -15.58 16.15
N HIS A 157 14.78 -14.91 15.64
CA HIS A 157 16.16 -15.19 16.01
C HIS A 157 16.44 -14.89 17.50
N ARG A 158 15.98 -13.73 17.99
CA ARG A 158 16.14 -13.35 19.41
C ARG A 158 15.40 -14.29 20.35
N LEU A 159 14.16 -14.64 20.03
CA LEU A 159 13.34 -15.54 20.83
C LEU A 159 13.95 -16.95 20.87
N SER A 160 14.46 -17.43 19.73
CA SER A 160 15.19 -18.70 19.65
C SER A 160 16.42 -18.73 20.56
N LYS A 161 17.14 -17.61 20.68
CA LYS A 161 18.32 -17.51 21.55
C LYS A 161 17.96 -17.48 23.04
N SER A 162 16.84 -16.86 23.41
CA SER A 162 16.44 -16.72 24.83
C SER A 162 15.68 -17.92 25.38
N LEU A 163 14.83 -18.58 24.58
CA LEU A 163 13.92 -19.65 25.01
C LEU A 163 14.18 -20.99 24.31
N GLY A 164 15.16 -21.06 23.40
CA GLY A 164 15.33 -22.20 22.50
C GLY A 164 14.31 -22.20 21.36
N LEU A 165 14.37 -23.22 20.49
CA LEU A 165 13.50 -23.31 19.30
C LEU A 165 12.03 -23.56 19.63
N GLY A 166 11.70 -24.01 20.84
CA GLY A 166 10.33 -24.36 21.25
C GLY A 166 9.37 -23.18 21.31
N GLY A 167 9.83 -22.00 21.74
CA GLY A 167 9.01 -20.79 21.81
C GLY A 167 8.54 -20.29 20.42
N PRO A 168 9.47 -20.00 19.50
CA PRO A 168 9.13 -19.62 18.13
C PRO A 168 8.29 -20.66 17.38
N SER A 169 8.58 -21.95 17.54
CA SER A 169 7.80 -23.00 16.88
C SER A 169 6.34 -23.04 17.37
N ALA A 170 6.11 -22.87 18.67
CA ALA A 170 4.75 -22.82 19.22
C ALA A 170 3.97 -21.60 18.70
N MET A 171 4.63 -20.44 18.56
CA MET A 171 4.01 -19.25 17.97
C MET A 171 3.63 -19.46 16.50
N ILE A 172 4.52 -20.06 15.70
CA ILE A 172 4.23 -20.35 14.27
C ILE A 172 3.04 -21.30 14.15
N VAL A 173 2.98 -22.36 14.97
CA VAL A 173 1.86 -23.30 14.98
C VAL A 173 0.56 -22.58 15.37
N TYR A 174 0.59 -21.77 16.44
CA TYR A 174 -0.56 -20.98 16.87
C TYR A 174 -1.07 -20.03 15.79
N PHE A 175 -0.17 -19.25 15.17
CA PHE A 175 -0.53 -18.34 14.08
C PHE A 175 -1.08 -19.08 12.86
N SER A 176 -0.50 -20.22 12.51
CA SER A 176 -0.95 -21.03 11.38
C SER A 176 -2.36 -21.59 11.65
N ALA A 177 -2.60 -22.14 12.84
CA ALA A 177 -3.91 -22.64 13.25
C ALA A 177 -4.96 -21.53 13.23
N CYS A 178 -4.65 -20.37 13.83
CA CYS A 178 -5.53 -19.20 13.81
C CYS A 178 -5.80 -18.72 12.38
N SER A 179 -4.78 -18.69 11.52
CA SER A 179 -4.94 -18.30 10.12
C SER A 179 -5.84 -19.26 9.33
N LEU A 180 -5.75 -20.57 9.58
CA LEU A 180 -6.61 -21.57 8.94
C LEU A 180 -8.07 -21.42 9.40
N ILE A 181 -8.30 -21.26 10.71
CA ILE A 181 -9.64 -21.03 11.27
C ILE A 181 -10.22 -19.75 10.71
N LEU A 182 -9.43 -18.67 10.70
CA LEU A 182 -9.88 -17.38 10.19
C LEU A 182 -10.18 -17.45 8.68
N ARG A 183 -9.38 -18.16 7.89
CA ARG A 183 -9.66 -18.41 6.47
C ARG A 183 -10.93 -19.23 6.24
N ALA A 184 -11.26 -20.15 7.14
CA ALA A 184 -12.48 -20.94 7.06
C ALA A 184 -13.74 -20.11 7.38
N ILE A 185 -13.62 -19.13 8.29
CA ILE A 185 -14.73 -18.26 8.70
C ILE A 185 -14.89 -17.04 7.77
N GLN A 186 -13.79 -16.52 7.21
CA GLN A 186 -13.82 -15.31 6.40
C GLN A 186 -14.64 -15.51 5.12
N PRO A 187 -15.65 -14.65 4.85
CA PRO A 187 -16.36 -14.68 3.59
C PRO A 187 -15.42 -14.31 2.43
N PRO A 188 -15.74 -14.73 1.19
CA PRO A 188 -14.90 -14.48 0.02
C PRO A 188 -15.01 -13.01 -0.43
N PHE A 189 -14.40 -12.10 0.34
CA PHE A 189 -14.40 -10.66 0.06
C PHE A 189 -13.88 -10.34 -1.34
N GLY A 190 -12.91 -11.10 -1.87
CA GLY A 190 -12.43 -10.92 -3.23
C GLY A 190 -13.50 -11.13 -4.30
N ALA A 191 -14.35 -12.16 -4.14
CA ALA A 191 -15.47 -12.41 -5.06
C ALA A 191 -16.56 -11.34 -4.92
N LEU A 192 -16.84 -10.90 -3.68
CA LEU A 192 -17.78 -9.82 -3.42
C LEU A 192 -17.32 -8.49 -4.02
N THR A 193 -16.04 -8.14 -3.90
CA THR A 193 -15.44 -6.96 -4.53
C THR A 193 -15.45 -7.05 -6.05
N ALA A 194 -15.20 -8.24 -6.62
CA ALA A 194 -15.31 -8.43 -8.06
C ALA A 194 -16.74 -8.20 -8.57
N GLU A 195 -17.74 -8.69 -7.83
CA GLU A 195 -19.15 -8.48 -8.15
C GLU A 195 -19.57 -7.02 -7.96
N GLU A 196 -19.08 -6.34 -6.92
CA GLU A 196 -19.27 -4.91 -6.71
C GLU A 196 -18.75 -4.10 -7.90
N GLN A 197 -17.53 -4.37 -8.35
CA GLN A 197 -16.94 -3.72 -9.52
C GLN A 197 -17.73 -4.03 -10.80
N ARG A 198 -18.29 -5.24 -10.95
CA ARG A 198 -19.15 -5.60 -12.07
C ARG A 198 -20.43 -4.76 -12.09
N LEU A 199 -21.14 -4.65 -10.96
CA LEU A 199 -22.36 -3.86 -10.83
C LEU A 199 -22.09 -2.35 -10.95
N GLU A 200 -20.99 -1.86 -10.39
CA GLU A 200 -20.57 -0.47 -10.55
C GLU A 200 -20.25 -0.16 -12.02
N GLY A 201 -19.58 -1.08 -12.72
CA GLY A 201 -19.34 -1.00 -14.15
C GLY A 201 -20.64 -0.96 -14.97
N GLU A 202 -21.63 -1.77 -14.62
CA GLU A 202 -22.96 -1.78 -15.25
C GLU A 202 -23.69 -0.44 -15.03
N TYR A 203 -23.68 0.08 -13.81
CA TYR A 203 -24.25 1.40 -13.49
C TYR A 203 -23.58 2.53 -14.30
N ARG A 204 -22.24 2.54 -14.38
CA ARG A 204 -21.49 3.49 -15.21
C ARG A 204 -21.81 3.35 -16.69
N LEU A 205 -22.01 2.13 -17.18
CA LEU A 205 -22.36 1.87 -18.58
C LEU A 205 -23.72 2.48 -18.94
N HIS A 206 -24.72 2.39 -18.06
CA HIS A 206 -26.01 3.03 -18.27
C HIS A 206 -25.89 4.55 -18.41
N HIS A 207 -25.10 5.21 -17.54
CA HIS A 207 -24.80 6.64 -17.68
C HIS A 207 -24.06 6.97 -18.97
N SER A 208 -23.08 6.16 -19.35
CA SER A 208 -22.35 6.34 -20.62
C SER A 208 -23.29 6.22 -21.82
N ARG A 209 -24.24 5.28 -21.80
CA ARG A 209 -25.25 5.11 -22.86
C ARG A 209 -26.20 6.29 -22.94
N LEU A 210 -26.66 6.80 -21.79
CA LEU A 210 -27.50 7.99 -21.69
C LEU A 210 -26.81 9.21 -22.32
N ILE A 211 -25.53 9.44 -22.03
CA ILE A 211 -24.75 10.54 -22.62
C ILE A 211 -24.63 10.35 -24.15
N THR A 212 -24.29 9.13 -24.59
CA THR A 212 -24.06 8.82 -26.01
C THR A 212 -25.31 9.01 -26.87
N HIS A 213 -26.48 8.62 -26.37
CA HIS A 213 -27.76 8.68 -27.11
C HIS A 213 -28.68 9.79 -26.59
N SER A 214 -28.10 10.83 -25.97
CA SER A 214 -28.85 11.87 -25.26
C SER A 214 -29.82 12.64 -26.18
N GLU A 215 -29.43 12.90 -27.43
CA GLU A 215 -30.26 13.56 -28.44
C GLU A 215 -31.49 12.71 -28.81
N GLU A 216 -31.30 11.43 -29.09
CA GLU A 216 -32.38 10.48 -29.42
C GLU A 216 -33.36 10.35 -28.25
N ILE A 217 -32.83 10.19 -27.02
CA ILE A 217 -33.64 10.05 -25.82
C ILE A 217 -34.45 11.33 -25.54
N ALA A 218 -33.85 12.51 -25.76
CA ALA A 218 -34.55 13.78 -25.63
C ALA A 218 -35.64 13.95 -26.70
N PHE A 219 -35.34 13.60 -27.95
CA PHE A 219 -36.27 13.70 -29.07
C PHE A 219 -37.50 12.79 -28.90
N TYR A 220 -37.31 11.55 -28.44
CA TYR A 220 -38.40 10.59 -28.21
C TYR A 220 -39.03 10.66 -26.82
N GLY A 221 -38.61 11.58 -25.94
CA GLY A 221 -39.15 11.71 -24.58
C GLY A 221 -38.84 10.51 -23.67
N GLY A 222 -37.74 9.80 -23.91
CA GLY A 222 -37.36 8.55 -23.23
C GLY A 222 -36.84 8.70 -21.79
N SER A 223 -36.72 9.93 -21.27
CA SER A 223 -36.06 10.23 -20.00
C SER A 223 -36.59 9.43 -18.79
N LYS A 224 -37.91 9.22 -18.72
CA LYS A 224 -38.53 8.43 -17.63
C LYS A 224 -38.10 6.96 -17.67
N ARG A 225 -37.95 6.38 -18.86
CA ARG A 225 -37.52 4.98 -19.04
C ARG A 225 -36.04 4.82 -18.69
N GLU A 226 -35.19 5.72 -19.16
CA GLU A 226 -33.77 5.71 -18.83
C GLU A 226 -33.52 5.91 -17.33
N LYS A 227 -34.27 6.81 -16.68
CA LYS A 227 -34.23 6.98 -15.22
C LYS A 227 -34.55 5.67 -14.49
N LEU A 228 -35.55 4.92 -14.96
CA LEU A 228 -35.93 3.65 -14.36
C LEU A 228 -34.79 2.62 -14.46
N TYR A 229 -34.17 2.47 -15.64
CA TYR A 229 -33.05 1.54 -15.82
C TYR A 229 -31.81 1.90 -14.99
N ILE A 230 -31.45 3.19 -14.95
CA ILE A 230 -30.34 3.68 -14.15
C ILE A 230 -30.59 3.43 -12.65
N ASN A 231 -31.79 3.75 -12.16
CA ASN A 231 -32.15 3.50 -10.77
C ASN A 231 -32.15 2.00 -10.43
N MET A 232 -32.65 1.14 -11.31
CA MET A 232 -32.61 -0.31 -11.10
C MET A 232 -31.18 -0.85 -11.00
N ALA A 233 -30.26 -0.36 -11.84
CA ALA A 233 -28.84 -0.73 -11.74
C ALA A 233 -28.21 -0.21 -10.45
N PHE A 234 -28.55 1.01 -10.03
CA PHE A 234 -28.10 1.60 -8.78
C PHE A 234 -28.61 0.83 -7.55
N ASP A 235 -29.88 0.43 -7.52
CA ASP A 235 -30.46 -0.34 -6.43
C ASP A 235 -29.79 -1.72 -6.28
N ARG A 236 -29.46 -2.39 -7.40
CA ARG A 236 -28.69 -3.64 -7.38
C ARG A 236 -27.31 -3.44 -6.72
N LEU A 237 -26.60 -2.37 -7.09
CA LEU A 237 -25.32 -2.03 -6.50
C LEU A 237 -25.45 -1.72 -5.00
N MET A 238 -26.43 -0.90 -4.60
CA MET A 238 -26.68 -0.55 -3.21
C MET A 238 -27.01 -1.76 -2.34
N ASN A 239 -27.83 -2.69 -2.84
CA ASN A 239 -28.17 -3.92 -2.13
C ASN A 239 -26.94 -4.79 -1.86
N LEU A 240 -26.05 -4.91 -2.85
CA LEU A 240 -24.79 -5.63 -2.65
C LEU A 240 -23.89 -4.91 -1.64
N MET A 241 -23.76 -3.59 -1.72
CA MET A 241 -22.95 -2.82 -0.77
C MET A 241 -23.46 -2.95 0.67
N HIS A 242 -24.78 -2.89 0.88
CA HIS A 242 -25.36 -3.13 2.21
C HIS A 242 -25.07 -4.55 2.72
N LYS A 243 -25.16 -5.56 1.86
CA LYS A 243 -24.80 -6.94 2.22
C LYS A 243 -23.32 -7.06 2.59
N ILE A 244 -22.43 -6.44 1.83
CA ILE A 244 -20.98 -6.41 2.12
C ILE A 244 -20.72 -5.70 3.45
N PHE A 245 -21.42 -4.60 3.73
CA PHE A 245 -21.30 -3.86 4.98
C PHE A 245 -21.64 -4.74 6.19
N HIS A 246 -22.77 -5.45 6.15
CA HIS A 246 -23.17 -6.40 7.20
C HIS A 246 -22.25 -7.62 7.35
N LEU A 247 -21.52 -8.00 6.30
CA LEU A 247 -20.54 -9.09 6.38
C LEU A 247 -19.18 -8.64 6.92
N ARG A 248 -18.91 -7.32 6.92
CA ARG A 248 -17.62 -6.74 7.29
C ARG A 248 -17.58 -6.25 8.73
N PHE A 249 -18.72 -5.87 9.30
CA PHE A 249 -18.89 -5.33 10.66
C PHE A 249 -19.92 -6.16 11.42
#